data_AF-A0A1N6Y3E1-F1
#
_entry.id   AF-A0A1N6Y3E1-F1
#
_cell.length_a   1.000
_cell.length_b   1.000
_cell.length_c   1.000
_cell.angle_alpha   90.00
_cell.angle_beta   90.00
_cell.angle_gamma   90.00
#
_symmetry.space_group_name_H-M   'P 1'
#
loop_
_entity.id
_entity.type
_entity.pdbx_description
1 polymer ?
#
loop_
_entity_poly.entity_id
_entity_poly.type
_entity_poly.pdbx_seq_one_letter_code
_entity_poly.pdbx_strand_id
1 'polypeptide(L)'
;MCPYHQWTYDLTGKLIYAEHMGEDFDPSGRGLKRVHVESVAGLIFVCLAENPPQDFAQMREAMERYVGPHRLTDCKIAVQDEIVEAGNWKLVMENNRECYHCVSNHPELTISLYEYGFGYQPSPSNMEQVQAFRDLIGREHARWEAAGLQSGGSGITPLMSMSRSFHDLGEDRDVVFVHSARTPADIIFRRELGLLAGNQPGFRTAFVCEGRGGEAEWAAPTGYLDLQLLARIAPDFAEREVFCCGPAPYMAAVRALLTEGGFDMARHHEESFSFADLPGEPADEDSASAGVSACEAVGFSVEFSKSGHTVACAPGQKVLEAARVAGLRLPSSCAKGMCGTCKSRLVSGEVHMEHGGGIRQREIDQGYILPCCSTPLSDLVIER
;
A
#
# COMPACT_ATOMS: atom_id res chain seq x y z
N MET A 1 -1.18 -8.70 -45.36
CA MET A 1 -1.32 -10.17 -45.46
C MET A 1 0.04 -10.77 -45.11
N CYS A 2 0.12 -11.70 -44.15
CA CYS A 2 1.40 -12.28 -43.74
C CYS A 2 2.02 -13.07 -44.92
N PRO A 3 3.26 -12.78 -45.35
CA PRO A 3 3.86 -13.42 -46.52
C PRO A 3 4.20 -14.91 -46.34
N TYR A 4 4.10 -15.44 -45.11
CA TYR A 4 4.44 -16.82 -44.79
C TYR A 4 3.29 -17.82 -45.01
N HIS A 5 2.05 -17.36 -44.89
CA HIS A 5 0.85 -18.20 -45.01
C HIS A 5 -0.25 -17.37 -45.68
N GLN A 6 -0.13 -17.05 -46.97
CA GLN A 6 -1.05 -16.15 -47.70
C GLN A 6 -2.50 -16.68 -47.77
N TRP A 7 -3.15 -16.76 -46.62
CA TRP A 7 -4.51 -17.19 -46.44
C TRP A 7 -5.33 -15.92 -46.36
N THR A 8 -6.12 -15.70 -47.40
CA THR A 8 -7.00 -14.55 -47.50
C THR A 8 -8.42 -14.99 -47.22
N TYR A 9 -9.11 -14.23 -46.39
CA TYR A 9 -10.51 -14.44 -46.07
C TYR A 9 -11.30 -13.22 -46.52
N ASP A 10 -12.54 -13.43 -46.94
CA ASP A 10 -13.47 -12.32 -47.15
C ASP A 10 -14.05 -11.81 -45.81
N LEU A 11 -14.87 -10.76 -45.87
CA LEU A 11 -15.54 -10.16 -44.70
C LEU A 11 -16.55 -11.10 -44.02
N THR A 12 -16.91 -12.22 -44.64
CA THR A 12 -17.76 -13.25 -44.04
C THR A 12 -16.95 -14.29 -43.27
N GLY A 13 -15.61 -14.21 -43.35
CA GLY A 13 -14.67 -15.17 -42.80
C GLY A 13 -14.49 -16.40 -43.69
N LYS A 14 -15.00 -16.40 -44.93
CA LYS A 14 -14.79 -17.51 -45.87
C LYS A 14 -13.38 -17.44 -46.44
N LEU A 15 -12.69 -18.57 -46.49
CA LEU A 15 -11.38 -18.68 -47.13
C LEU A 15 -11.53 -18.47 -48.64
N ILE A 16 -10.86 -17.45 -49.19
CA ILE A 16 -10.89 -17.11 -50.62
C ILE A 16 -9.58 -17.44 -51.34
N TYR A 17 -8.47 -17.50 -50.61
CA TYR A 17 -7.16 -17.83 -51.17
C TYR A 17 -6.27 -18.46 -50.10
N ALA A 18 -5.47 -19.47 -50.45
CA ALA A 18 -4.49 -20.11 -49.57
C ALA A 18 -3.32 -20.63 -50.40
N GLU A 19 -2.22 -19.88 -50.42
CA GLU A 19 -1.01 -20.27 -51.16
C GLU A 19 -0.34 -21.53 -50.55
N HIS A 20 0.30 -22.35 -51.39
CA HIS A 20 1.09 -23.55 -51.03
C HIS A 20 0.32 -24.77 -50.48
N MET A 21 -1.00 -24.84 -50.63
CA MET A 21 -1.79 -25.98 -50.13
C MET A 21 -1.90 -27.18 -51.08
N GLY A 22 -1.41 -27.05 -52.32
CA GLY A 22 -1.50 -28.09 -53.37
C GLY A 22 -2.84 -28.07 -54.12
N GLU A 23 -2.91 -28.77 -55.26
CA GLU A 23 -4.09 -28.78 -56.14
C GLU A 23 -5.31 -29.48 -55.52
N ASP A 24 -5.10 -30.42 -54.59
CA ASP A 24 -6.14 -31.19 -53.92
C ASP A 24 -6.68 -30.53 -52.63
N PHE A 25 -6.28 -29.29 -52.34
CA PHE A 25 -6.74 -28.61 -51.13
C PHE A 25 -8.22 -28.24 -51.21
N ASP A 26 -9.00 -28.81 -50.28
CA ASP A 26 -10.39 -28.41 -50.10
C ASP A 26 -10.50 -27.22 -49.11
N PRO A 27 -10.90 -26.03 -49.59
CA PRO A 27 -11.14 -24.86 -48.73
C PRO A 27 -12.43 -24.97 -47.91
N SER A 28 -13.28 -25.98 -48.18
CA SER A 28 -14.53 -26.17 -47.44
C SER A 28 -14.24 -26.44 -45.95
N GLY A 29 -14.98 -25.76 -45.07
CA GLY A 29 -14.80 -25.87 -43.62
C GLY A 29 -13.53 -25.18 -43.05
N ARG A 30 -12.71 -24.53 -43.86
CA ARG A 30 -11.49 -23.80 -43.43
C ARG A 30 -11.71 -22.30 -43.20
N GLY A 31 -12.95 -21.88 -42.97
CA GLY A 31 -13.27 -20.48 -42.65
C GLY A 31 -12.83 -20.06 -41.25
N LEU A 32 -12.84 -18.74 -41.00
CA LEU A 32 -12.59 -18.20 -39.67
C LEU A 32 -13.66 -18.68 -38.69
N LYS A 33 -13.24 -19.00 -37.46
CA LYS A 33 -14.17 -19.31 -36.37
C LYS A 33 -14.93 -18.04 -35.99
N ARG A 34 -16.25 -18.16 -35.85
CA ARG A 34 -17.07 -17.08 -35.28
C ARG A 34 -16.89 -17.05 -33.77
N VAL A 35 -16.83 -15.85 -33.23
CA VAL A 35 -16.74 -15.57 -31.79
C VAL A 35 -17.79 -14.52 -31.46
N HIS A 36 -18.25 -14.51 -30.21
CA HIS A 36 -19.17 -13.47 -29.74
C HIS A 36 -18.36 -12.22 -29.43
N VAL A 37 -18.83 -11.08 -29.94
CA VAL A 37 -18.15 -9.80 -29.78
C VAL A 37 -19.15 -8.76 -29.35
N GLU A 38 -18.74 -7.96 -28.37
CA GLU A 38 -19.47 -6.78 -27.95
C GLU A 38 -18.54 -5.57 -27.93
N SER A 39 -19.07 -4.41 -28.33
CA SER A 39 -18.35 -3.14 -28.19
C SER A 39 -18.95 -2.33 -27.05
N VAL A 40 -18.10 -1.91 -26.11
CA VAL A 40 -18.49 -1.11 -24.95
C VAL A 40 -17.62 0.14 -24.94
N ALA A 41 -18.20 1.28 -25.30
CA ALA A 41 -17.52 2.58 -25.40
C ALA A 41 -16.18 2.57 -26.17
N GLY A 42 -16.08 1.77 -27.24
CA GLY A 42 -14.87 1.65 -28.07
C GLY A 42 -13.91 0.54 -27.66
N LEU A 43 -14.13 -0.12 -26.51
CA LEU A 43 -13.42 -1.35 -26.14
C LEU A 43 -14.12 -2.56 -26.78
N ILE A 44 -13.34 -3.51 -27.28
CA ILE A 44 -13.84 -4.73 -27.93
C ILE A 44 -13.69 -5.91 -26.96
N PHE A 45 -14.82 -6.51 -26.58
CA PHE A 45 -14.88 -7.69 -25.73
C PHE A 45 -15.12 -8.91 -26.61
N VAL A 46 -14.28 -9.93 -26.44
CA VAL A 46 -14.37 -11.19 -27.20
C VAL A 46 -14.69 -12.32 -26.24
N CYS A 47 -15.76 -13.06 -26.52
CA CYS A 47 -16.13 -14.27 -25.79
C CYS A 47 -16.00 -15.49 -26.71
N LEU A 48 -15.19 -16.46 -26.29
CA LEU A 48 -14.90 -17.68 -27.03
C LEU A 48 -15.85 -18.84 -26.68
N ALA A 49 -16.74 -18.65 -25.69
CA ALA A 49 -17.71 -19.67 -25.30
C ALA A 49 -18.76 -19.88 -26.40
N GLU A 50 -19.31 -21.09 -26.51
CA GLU A 50 -20.37 -21.39 -27.49
C GLU A 50 -21.63 -20.55 -27.22
N ASN A 51 -22.00 -20.40 -25.94
CA ASN A 51 -23.07 -19.54 -25.46
C ASN A 51 -22.46 -18.42 -24.60
N PRO A 52 -22.62 -17.13 -24.96
CA PRO A 52 -22.07 -16.03 -24.17
C PRO A 52 -22.90 -15.81 -22.89
N PRO A 53 -22.33 -15.17 -21.86
CA PRO A 53 -23.07 -14.82 -20.65
C PRO A 53 -24.30 -13.94 -20.93
N GLN A 54 -25.43 -14.23 -20.28
CA GLN A 54 -26.68 -13.49 -20.47
C GLN A 54 -26.72 -12.14 -19.72
N ASP A 55 -25.81 -11.96 -18.76
CA ASP A 55 -25.71 -10.81 -17.87
C ASP A 55 -24.73 -9.72 -18.37
N PHE A 56 -24.22 -9.85 -19.60
CA PHE A 56 -23.27 -8.88 -20.18
C PHE A 56 -23.81 -7.43 -20.14
N ALA A 57 -25.13 -7.25 -20.21
CA ALA A 57 -25.77 -5.93 -20.10
C ALA A 57 -25.47 -5.23 -18.76
N GLN A 58 -25.34 -5.97 -17.65
CA GLN A 58 -25.00 -5.39 -16.35
C GLN A 58 -23.56 -4.90 -16.32
N MET A 59 -22.63 -5.71 -16.85
CA MET A 59 -21.23 -5.32 -16.99
C MET A 59 -21.07 -4.11 -17.93
N ARG A 60 -21.82 -4.09 -19.04
CA ARG A 60 -21.88 -2.95 -19.95
C ARG A 60 -22.27 -1.68 -19.21
N GLU A 61 -23.37 -1.69 -18.45
CA GLU A 61 -23.86 -0.49 -17.76
C GLU A 61 -22.81 0.05 -16.77
N ALA A 62 -22.17 -0.84 -16.00
CA ALA A 62 -21.10 -0.46 -15.07
C ALA A 62 -19.88 0.11 -15.81
N MET A 63 -19.44 -0.56 -16.89
CA MET A 63 -18.29 -0.14 -17.66
C MET A 63 -18.52 1.17 -18.41
N GLU A 64 -19.68 1.38 -19.04
CA GLU A 64 -19.98 2.60 -19.80
C GLU A 64 -19.97 3.84 -18.88
N ARG A 65 -20.45 3.69 -17.65
CA ARG A 65 -20.36 4.75 -16.62
C ARG A 65 -18.91 5.06 -16.26
N TYR A 66 -18.09 4.02 -16.08
CA TYR A 66 -16.66 4.16 -15.72
C TYR A 66 -15.84 4.82 -16.84
N VAL A 67 -16.00 4.36 -18.08
CA VAL A 67 -15.19 4.81 -19.23
C VAL A 67 -15.66 6.12 -19.86
N GLY A 68 -16.93 6.51 -19.65
CA GLY A 68 -17.55 7.69 -20.25
C GLY A 68 -16.73 8.98 -20.15
N PRO A 69 -16.20 9.36 -18.96
CA PRO A 69 -15.37 10.55 -18.79
C PRO A 69 -14.09 10.57 -19.63
N HIS A 70 -13.56 9.42 -20.03
CA HIS A 70 -12.35 9.31 -20.85
C HIS A 70 -12.60 9.59 -22.34
N ARG A 71 -13.87 9.65 -22.77
CA ARG A 71 -14.28 9.98 -24.13
C ARG A 71 -13.52 9.13 -25.18
N LEU A 72 -13.41 7.82 -24.93
CA LEU A 72 -12.65 6.90 -25.78
C LEU A 72 -13.12 6.92 -27.24
N THR A 73 -14.41 7.18 -27.47
CA THR A 73 -14.99 7.35 -28.81
C THR A 73 -14.48 8.59 -29.55
N ASP A 74 -13.98 9.59 -28.83
CA ASP A 74 -13.40 10.81 -29.36
C ASP A 74 -11.88 10.74 -29.46
N CYS A 75 -11.25 9.68 -28.92
CA CYS A 75 -9.83 9.44 -29.08
C CYS A 75 -9.50 9.25 -30.56
N LYS A 76 -8.42 9.89 -31.00
CA LYS A 76 -7.87 9.74 -32.34
C LYS A 76 -6.51 9.06 -32.22
N ILE A 77 -6.18 8.23 -33.19
CA ILE A 77 -4.80 7.72 -33.32
C ILE A 77 -3.91 8.95 -33.54
N ALA A 78 -3.14 9.31 -32.52
CA ALA A 78 -2.20 10.43 -32.58
C ALA A 78 -0.96 10.03 -33.39
N VAL A 79 -0.47 8.80 -33.17
CA VAL A 79 0.64 8.18 -33.88
C VAL A 79 0.38 6.67 -33.93
N GLN A 80 0.68 6.05 -35.07
CA GLN A 80 0.82 4.60 -35.20
C GLN A 80 2.19 4.35 -35.80
N ASP A 81 2.95 3.45 -35.18
CA ASP A 81 4.25 3.02 -35.67
C ASP A 81 4.26 1.50 -35.78
N GLU A 82 4.84 1.00 -36.87
CA GLU A 82 4.93 -0.43 -37.15
C GLU A 82 6.41 -0.79 -37.24
N ILE A 83 6.89 -1.48 -36.20
CA ILE A 83 8.29 -1.87 -36.08
C ILE A 83 8.43 -3.33 -36.51
N VAL A 84 9.07 -3.56 -37.66
CA VAL A 84 9.40 -4.91 -38.12
C VAL A 84 10.80 -5.26 -37.60
N GLU A 85 10.83 -6.03 -36.51
CA GLU A 85 12.06 -6.40 -35.85
C GLU A 85 12.60 -7.71 -36.43
N ALA A 86 13.67 -7.63 -37.22
CA ALA A 86 14.33 -8.78 -37.85
C ALA A 86 15.21 -9.54 -36.84
N GLY A 87 14.58 -10.08 -35.79
CA GLY A 87 15.25 -10.72 -34.66
C GLY A 87 14.61 -12.05 -34.26
N ASN A 88 15.26 -12.74 -33.33
CA ASN A 88 14.69 -13.93 -32.72
C ASN A 88 13.47 -13.50 -31.87
N TRP A 89 12.27 -13.93 -32.28
CA TRP A 89 11.00 -13.58 -31.62
C TRP A 89 11.01 -13.87 -30.11
N LYS A 90 11.76 -14.89 -29.66
CA LYS A 90 11.87 -15.23 -28.24
C LYS A 90 12.62 -14.14 -27.48
N LEU A 91 13.68 -13.58 -28.05
CA LEU A 91 14.41 -12.46 -27.46
C LEU A 91 13.55 -11.19 -27.42
N VAL A 92 12.74 -10.94 -28.46
CA VAL A 92 11.80 -9.81 -28.47
C VAL A 92 10.75 -9.96 -27.37
N MET A 93 10.21 -11.16 -27.20
CA MET A 93 9.20 -11.46 -26.16
C MET A 93 9.78 -11.50 -24.74
N GLU A 94 10.96 -12.08 -24.53
CA GLU A 94 11.61 -12.13 -23.21
C GLU A 94 12.15 -10.75 -22.80
N ASN A 95 12.73 -9.97 -23.71
CA ASN A 95 13.20 -8.61 -23.42
C ASN A 95 12.05 -7.64 -23.09
N ASN A 96 10.84 -7.88 -23.61
CA ASN A 96 9.64 -7.14 -23.21
C ASN A 96 9.13 -7.56 -21.80
N ARG A 97 9.57 -8.72 -21.31
CA ARG A 97 9.16 -9.29 -20.00
C ARG A 97 10.25 -9.22 -18.93
N GLU A 98 11.49 -8.92 -19.30
CA GLU A 98 12.65 -8.87 -18.42
C GLU A 98 13.42 -7.55 -18.56
N CYS A 99 13.65 -6.86 -17.44
CA CYS A 99 14.21 -5.50 -17.37
C CYS A 99 15.73 -5.39 -17.57
N TYR A 100 16.38 -6.34 -18.25
CA TYR A 100 17.85 -6.31 -18.41
C TYR A 100 18.33 -5.08 -19.20
N HIS A 101 17.52 -4.57 -20.13
CA HIS A 101 17.87 -3.41 -20.95
C HIS A 101 17.66 -2.06 -20.24
N CYS A 102 16.94 -2.02 -19.11
CA CYS A 102 16.57 -0.77 -18.45
C CYS A 102 17.79 0.03 -17.98
N VAL A 103 18.82 -0.65 -17.47
CA VAL A 103 20.07 -0.02 -16.99
C VAL A 103 20.81 0.72 -18.11
N SER A 104 20.79 0.21 -19.33
CA SER A 104 21.54 0.80 -20.44
C SER A 104 20.72 1.80 -21.26
N ASN A 105 19.44 1.52 -21.48
CA ASN A 105 18.62 2.28 -22.44
C ASN A 105 17.66 3.27 -21.77
N HIS A 106 17.41 3.12 -20.47
CA HIS A 106 16.52 4.00 -19.69
C HIS A 106 17.22 4.49 -18.41
N PRO A 107 18.38 5.17 -18.53
CA PRO A 107 19.15 5.58 -17.36
C PRO A 107 18.32 6.47 -16.42
N GLU A 108 17.44 7.33 -16.95
CA GLU A 108 16.55 8.18 -16.14
C GLU A 108 15.48 7.39 -15.37
N LEU A 109 14.98 6.28 -15.95
CA LEU A 109 14.02 5.39 -15.31
C LEU A 109 14.67 4.64 -14.14
N THR A 110 15.90 4.18 -14.31
CA THR A 110 16.64 3.47 -13.25
C THR A 110 17.10 4.36 -12.10
N ILE A 111 17.14 5.68 -12.30
CA ILE A 111 17.40 6.65 -11.21
C ILE A 111 16.18 6.81 -10.30
N SER A 112 14.97 6.66 -10.85
CA SER A 112 13.71 6.82 -10.10
C SER A 112 13.14 5.49 -9.59
N LEU A 113 13.45 4.38 -10.26
CA LEU A 113 13.20 3.00 -9.79
C LEU A 113 14.48 2.39 -9.23
N TYR A 114 14.79 2.69 -7.97
CA TYR A 114 15.86 2.02 -7.24
C TYR A 114 15.41 0.61 -6.84
N GLU A 115 16.10 -0.43 -7.32
CA GLU A 115 15.78 -1.83 -7.03
C GLU A 115 15.68 -2.10 -5.51
N TYR A 116 16.53 -1.47 -4.69
CA TYR A 116 16.53 -1.59 -3.23
C TYR A 116 15.34 -0.89 -2.54
N GLY A 117 14.61 -0.03 -3.24
CA GLY A 117 13.35 0.55 -2.77
C GLY A 117 12.17 -0.44 -2.75
N PHE A 118 12.31 -1.60 -3.41
CA PHE A 118 11.30 -2.67 -3.46
C PHE A 118 11.46 -3.74 -2.37
N GLY A 119 12.28 -3.48 -1.34
CA GLY A 119 12.37 -4.37 -0.18
C GLY A 119 13.31 -5.58 -0.35
N TYR A 120 14.37 -5.45 -1.16
CA TYR A 120 15.39 -6.50 -1.30
C TYR A 120 16.05 -6.84 0.05
N GLN A 121 16.20 -8.15 0.33
CA GLN A 121 16.82 -8.63 1.56
C GLN A 121 18.33 -8.31 1.57
N PRO A 122 18.87 -7.67 2.63
CA PRO A 122 20.30 -7.43 2.76
C PRO A 122 21.09 -8.74 2.84
N SER A 123 22.13 -8.86 2.03
CA SER A 123 23.08 -9.97 1.99
C SER A 123 24.51 -9.42 1.89
N PRO A 124 25.54 -10.23 2.21
CA PRO A 124 26.93 -9.81 2.01
C PRO A 124 27.24 -9.31 0.58
N SER A 125 26.52 -9.82 -0.42
CA SER A 125 26.72 -9.47 -1.83
C SER A 125 26.03 -8.18 -2.28
N ASN A 126 25.11 -7.61 -1.49
CA ASN A 126 24.37 -6.39 -1.84
C ASN A 126 24.41 -5.28 -0.76
N MET A 127 25.17 -5.49 0.33
CA MET A 127 25.19 -4.56 1.47
C MET A 127 25.63 -3.15 1.11
N GLU A 128 26.60 -3.01 0.20
CA GLU A 128 27.12 -1.71 -0.22
C GLU A 128 26.05 -0.91 -0.98
N GLN A 129 25.32 -1.57 -1.87
CA GLN A 129 24.25 -0.96 -2.65
C GLN A 129 23.03 -0.61 -1.78
N VAL A 130 22.69 -1.48 -0.82
CA VAL A 130 21.64 -1.20 0.18
C VAL A 130 22.04 0.00 1.05
N GLN A 131 23.30 0.10 1.46
CA GLN A 131 23.78 1.24 2.23
C GLN A 131 23.77 2.53 1.41
N ALA A 132 24.24 2.49 0.16
CA ALA A 132 24.20 3.63 -0.76
C ALA A 132 22.77 4.14 -0.98
N PHE A 133 21.78 3.25 -1.08
CA PHE A 133 20.36 3.60 -1.16
C PHE A 133 19.87 4.28 0.12
N ARG A 134 20.20 3.76 1.31
CA ARG A 134 19.83 4.40 2.58
C ARG A 134 20.43 5.79 2.72
N ASP A 135 21.69 5.96 2.33
CA ASP A 135 22.36 7.25 2.38
C ASP A 135 21.73 8.25 1.40
N LEU A 136 21.28 7.77 0.21
CA LEU A 136 20.52 8.57 -0.74
C LEU A 136 19.20 9.05 -0.13
N ILE A 137 18.40 8.15 0.45
CA ILE A 137 17.14 8.50 1.12
C ILE A 137 17.38 9.51 2.23
N GLY A 138 18.39 9.31 3.08
CA GLY A 138 18.73 10.25 4.15
C GLY A 138 19.12 11.63 3.64
N ARG A 139 19.93 11.71 2.58
CA ARG A 139 20.32 12.98 1.94
C ARG A 139 19.13 13.70 1.33
N GLU A 140 18.28 13.00 0.58
CA GLU A 140 17.11 13.60 -0.05
C GLU A 140 16.08 14.04 0.98
N HIS A 141 15.84 13.25 2.03
CA HIS A 141 14.99 13.63 3.14
C HIS A 141 15.47 14.90 3.83
N ALA A 142 16.77 14.98 4.17
CA ALA A 142 17.34 16.19 4.77
C ALA A 142 17.26 17.40 3.83
N ARG A 143 17.45 17.21 2.51
CA ARG A 143 17.30 18.25 1.49
C ARG A 143 15.85 18.75 1.40
N TRP A 144 14.89 17.85 1.45
CA TRP A 144 13.46 18.19 1.42
C TRP A 144 13.01 18.88 2.71
N GLU A 145 13.45 18.42 3.88
CA GLU A 145 13.20 19.11 5.16
C GLU A 145 13.80 20.52 5.19
N ALA A 146 15.04 20.67 4.72
CA ALA A 146 15.70 21.98 4.60
C ALA A 146 14.99 22.91 3.60
N ALA A 147 14.29 22.35 2.60
CA ALA A 147 13.45 23.08 1.67
C ALA A 147 12.03 23.37 2.20
N GLY A 148 11.72 22.99 3.45
CA GLY A 148 10.41 23.21 4.07
C GLY A 148 9.34 22.20 3.64
N LEU A 149 9.71 21.07 3.02
CA LEU A 149 8.80 19.97 2.71
C LEU A 149 8.65 19.07 3.94
N GLN A 150 7.87 19.53 4.93
CA GLN A 150 7.56 18.77 6.15
C GLN A 150 6.53 17.66 5.85
N SER A 151 6.72 16.49 6.47
CA SER A 151 5.77 15.37 6.49
C SER A 151 4.48 15.78 7.21
N GLY A 152 3.59 16.43 6.47
CA GLY A 152 2.20 16.75 6.77
C GLY A 152 1.52 16.91 5.41
N GLY A 153 0.84 15.85 4.96
CA GLY A 153 0.37 15.68 3.58
C GLY A 153 0.37 14.23 3.09
N SER A 154 1.21 13.33 3.62
CA SER A 154 1.23 11.90 3.25
C SER A 154 0.22 11.01 3.99
N GLY A 155 -0.33 11.47 5.12
CA GLY A 155 -1.41 10.79 5.86
C GLY A 155 -2.69 10.59 5.04
N ILE A 156 -2.78 11.25 3.89
CA ILE A 156 -3.81 11.01 2.88
C ILE A 156 -3.71 9.62 2.25
N THR A 157 -2.55 8.96 2.26
CA THR A 157 -2.31 7.70 1.52
C THR A 157 -3.16 6.52 1.99
N PRO A 158 -3.33 6.20 3.29
CA PRO A 158 -4.25 5.14 3.72
C PRO A 158 -5.71 5.51 3.42
N LEU A 159 -6.09 6.78 3.60
CA LEU A 159 -7.45 7.25 3.28
C LEU A 159 -7.75 7.15 1.78
N MET A 160 -6.76 7.46 0.94
CA MET A 160 -6.86 7.32 -0.50
C MET A 160 -6.94 5.85 -0.93
N SER A 161 -6.20 4.96 -0.26
CA SER A 161 -6.28 3.51 -0.51
C SER A 161 -7.70 2.96 -0.25
N MET A 162 -8.32 3.35 0.87
CA MET A 162 -9.70 2.99 1.17
C MET A 162 -10.67 3.57 0.13
N SER A 163 -10.49 4.85 -0.23
CA SER A 163 -11.35 5.53 -1.22
C SER A 163 -11.25 4.89 -2.61
N ARG A 164 -10.04 4.54 -3.07
CA ARG A 164 -9.82 3.80 -4.32
C ARG A 164 -10.48 2.43 -4.29
N SER A 165 -10.40 1.72 -3.16
CA SER A 165 -11.03 0.41 -3.03
C SER A 165 -12.55 0.50 -3.23
N PHE A 166 -13.21 1.48 -2.62
CA PHE A 166 -14.64 1.72 -2.86
C PHE A 166 -14.93 2.08 -4.32
N HIS A 167 -14.06 2.89 -4.94
CA HIS A 167 -14.18 3.25 -6.34
C HIS A 167 -14.05 2.06 -7.29
N ASP A 168 -12.99 1.28 -7.15
CA ASP A 168 -12.68 0.15 -8.02
C ASP A 168 -13.71 -0.98 -7.90
N LEU A 169 -14.32 -1.14 -6.71
CA LEU A 169 -15.39 -2.09 -6.46
C LEU A 169 -16.78 -1.58 -6.88
N GLY A 170 -16.90 -0.30 -7.28
CA GLY A 170 -18.18 0.33 -7.60
C GLY A 170 -19.11 0.50 -6.39
N GLU A 171 -18.56 0.53 -5.17
CA GLU A 171 -19.30 0.75 -3.94
C GLU A 171 -19.51 2.26 -3.69
N ASP A 172 -20.70 2.77 -3.96
CA ASP A 172 -21.07 4.18 -3.71
C ASP A 172 -21.37 4.41 -2.21
N ARG A 173 -20.32 4.39 -1.39
CA ARG A 173 -20.40 4.64 0.06
C ARG A 173 -20.54 6.15 0.32
N ASP A 174 -21.31 6.51 1.35
CA ASP A 174 -21.38 7.90 1.84
C ASP A 174 -20.08 8.25 2.59
N VAL A 175 -19.16 8.93 1.88
CA VAL A 175 -17.83 9.31 2.38
C VAL A 175 -17.67 10.82 2.33
N VAL A 176 -17.25 11.41 3.45
CA VAL A 176 -16.80 12.79 3.51
C VAL A 176 -15.30 12.82 3.71
N PHE A 177 -14.57 13.06 2.62
CA PHE A 177 -13.12 13.11 2.60
C PHE A 177 -12.64 14.52 2.96
N VAL A 178 -12.22 14.70 4.21
CA VAL A 178 -11.65 15.98 4.69
C VAL A 178 -10.13 15.92 4.61
N HIS A 179 -9.52 16.85 3.90
CA HIS A 179 -8.06 16.94 3.77
C HIS A 179 -7.55 18.32 4.15
N SER A 180 -6.64 18.35 5.12
CA SER A 180 -5.95 19.55 5.57
C SER A 180 -4.58 19.66 4.90
N ALA A 181 -4.26 20.83 4.35
CA ALA A 181 -2.99 21.11 3.66
C ALA A 181 -2.50 22.54 3.98
N ARG A 182 -1.24 22.86 3.66
CA ARG A 182 -0.71 24.22 3.87
C ARG A 182 -1.29 25.22 2.87
N THR A 183 -1.23 24.88 1.58
CA THR A 183 -1.82 25.67 0.50
C THR A 183 -2.58 24.78 -0.49
N PRO A 184 -3.36 25.35 -1.41
CA PRO A 184 -4.06 24.60 -2.44
C PRO A 184 -3.16 23.78 -3.37
N ALA A 185 -1.90 24.23 -3.53
CA ALA A 185 -0.88 23.53 -4.30
C ALA A 185 -0.35 22.28 -3.57
N ASP A 186 -0.50 22.21 -2.25
CA ASP A 186 -0.05 21.10 -1.41
C ASP A 186 -1.10 19.99 -1.27
N ILE A 187 -2.28 20.14 -1.90
CA ILE A 187 -3.33 19.13 -1.87
C ILE A 187 -2.90 17.94 -2.73
N ILE A 188 -2.44 16.89 -2.06
CA ILE A 188 -2.08 15.63 -2.71
C ILE A 188 -3.36 14.96 -3.24
N PHE A 189 -3.27 14.35 -4.43
CA PHE A 189 -4.39 13.73 -5.13
C PHE A 189 -5.58 14.66 -5.46
N ARG A 190 -5.42 16.00 -5.42
CA ARG A 190 -6.52 16.97 -5.69
C ARG A 190 -7.36 16.62 -6.92
N ARG A 191 -6.69 16.34 -8.05
CA ARG A 191 -7.37 15.99 -9.30
C ARG A 191 -8.13 14.67 -9.19
N GLU A 192 -7.52 13.66 -8.59
CA GLU A 192 -8.10 12.32 -8.46
C GLU A 192 -9.30 12.32 -7.50
N LEU A 193 -9.17 12.99 -6.36
CA LEU A 193 -10.28 13.21 -5.42
C LEU A 193 -11.44 13.96 -6.08
N GLY A 194 -11.15 14.94 -6.94
CA GLY A 194 -12.17 15.61 -7.75
C GLY A 194 -12.86 14.68 -8.76
N LEU A 195 -12.14 13.73 -9.35
CA LEU A 195 -12.72 12.71 -10.23
C LEU A 195 -13.60 11.73 -9.45
N LEU A 196 -13.15 11.27 -8.27
CA LEU A 196 -13.94 10.40 -7.40
C LEU A 196 -15.26 11.08 -7.01
N ALA A 197 -15.19 12.32 -6.52
CA ALA A 197 -16.38 13.09 -6.16
C ALA A 197 -17.31 13.40 -7.35
N GLY A 198 -16.74 13.53 -8.56
CA GLY A 198 -17.54 13.72 -9.78
C GLY A 198 -18.25 12.46 -10.27
N ASN A 199 -17.71 11.28 -9.94
CA ASN A 199 -18.18 9.99 -10.44
C ASN A 199 -18.99 9.17 -9.41
N GLN A 200 -18.91 9.52 -8.12
CA GLN A 200 -19.58 8.83 -7.02
C GLN A 200 -20.45 9.80 -6.21
N PRO A 201 -21.79 9.76 -6.33
CA PRO A 201 -22.69 10.65 -5.60
C PRO A 201 -22.51 10.63 -4.08
N GLY A 202 -22.13 9.48 -3.50
CA GLY A 202 -21.86 9.33 -2.06
C GLY A 202 -20.53 9.92 -1.61
N PHE A 203 -19.59 10.21 -2.52
CA PHE A 203 -18.25 10.67 -2.18
C PHE A 203 -18.13 12.19 -2.28
N ARG A 204 -17.86 12.86 -1.16
CA ARG A 204 -17.71 14.32 -1.08
C ARG A 204 -16.34 14.69 -0.54
N THR A 205 -15.72 15.73 -1.08
CA THR A 205 -14.41 16.22 -0.63
C THR A 205 -14.51 17.59 0.02
N ALA A 206 -13.77 17.81 1.11
CA ALA A 206 -13.57 19.12 1.71
C ALA A 206 -12.08 19.39 1.92
N PHE A 207 -11.59 20.48 1.34
CA PHE A 207 -10.20 20.91 1.48
C PHE A 207 -10.10 22.08 2.45
N VAL A 208 -9.24 21.96 3.45
CA VAL A 208 -8.97 23.00 4.46
C VAL A 208 -7.50 23.39 4.35
N CYS A 209 -7.23 24.59 3.85
CA CYS A 209 -5.85 25.05 3.65
C CYS A 209 -5.45 26.09 4.68
N GLU A 210 -4.27 26.00 5.30
CA GLU A 210 -3.80 27.03 6.24
C GLU A 210 -3.78 28.43 5.60
N GLY A 211 -3.37 28.51 4.33
CA GLY A 211 -3.39 29.74 3.54
C GLY A 211 -3.66 29.47 2.06
N ARG A 212 -3.84 30.55 1.29
CA ARG A 212 -4.15 30.47 -0.15
C ARG A 212 -2.93 30.23 -1.04
N GLY A 213 -1.72 30.43 -0.51
CA GLY A 213 -0.49 30.38 -1.30
C GLY A 213 -0.57 31.31 -2.53
N GLY A 214 -0.21 30.78 -3.70
CA GLY A 214 -0.30 31.49 -4.99
C GLY A 214 -1.68 31.46 -5.67
N GLU A 215 -2.66 30.73 -5.15
CA GLU A 215 -4.01 30.64 -5.73
C GLU A 215 -4.93 31.71 -5.10
N ALA A 216 -4.89 32.93 -5.63
CA ALA A 216 -5.68 34.07 -5.12
C ALA A 216 -7.20 33.80 -5.08
N GLU A 217 -7.69 33.05 -6.06
CA GLU A 217 -9.10 32.67 -6.25
C GLU A 217 -9.52 31.43 -5.42
N TRP A 218 -8.73 31.03 -4.41
CA TRP A 218 -9.09 29.90 -3.55
C TRP A 218 -10.39 30.18 -2.78
N ALA A 219 -11.43 29.42 -3.13
CA ALA A 219 -12.79 29.59 -2.61
C ALA A 219 -13.08 28.72 -1.37
N ALA A 220 -12.24 27.72 -1.08
CA ALA A 220 -12.46 26.85 0.08
C ALA A 220 -11.99 27.52 1.38
N PRO A 221 -12.41 27.00 2.55
CA PRO A 221 -12.01 27.52 3.85
C PRO A 221 -10.48 27.62 4.01
N THR A 222 -10.05 28.70 4.66
CA THR A 222 -8.65 28.89 5.06
C THR A 222 -8.50 28.87 6.58
N GLY A 223 -7.36 28.38 7.07
CA GLY A 223 -7.07 28.20 8.49
C GLY A 223 -7.00 26.72 8.86
N TYR A 224 -7.27 26.41 10.13
CA TYR A 224 -7.27 25.04 10.65
C TYR A 224 -8.70 24.48 10.72
N LEU A 225 -8.79 23.15 10.73
CA LEU A 225 -10.07 22.48 10.97
C LEU A 225 -10.50 22.73 12.43
N ASP A 226 -11.68 23.32 12.61
CA ASP A 226 -12.34 23.52 13.90
C ASP A 226 -13.72 22.84 13.92
N LEU A 227 -14.34 22.74 15.11
CA LEU A 227 -15.62 22.06 15.26
C LEU A 227 -16.73 22.71 14.42
N GLN A 228 -16.73 24.04 14.29
CA GLN A 228 -17.71 24.78 13.50
C GLN A 228 -17.57 24.50 12.00
N LEU A 229 -16.35 24.33 11.52
CA LEU A 229 -16.05 23.95 10.15
C LEU A 229 -16.38 22.48 9.91
N LEU A 230 -16.03 21.58 10.83
CA LEU A 230 -16.41 20.17 10.73
C LEU A 230 -17.93 20.01 10.64
N ALA A 231 -18.69 20.67 11.53
CA ALA A 231 -20.15 20.63 11.52
C ALA A 231 -20.78 21.21 10.25
N ARG A 232 -20.08 22.12 9.54
CA ARG A 232 -20.52 22.61 8.22
C ARG A 232 -20.20 21.63 7.09
N ILE A 233 -19.05 20.94 7.17
CA ILE A 233 -18.59 19.97 6.18
C ILE A 233 -19.41 18.66 6.27
N ALA A 234 -19.61 18.18 7.49
CA ALA A 234 -20.35 16.97 7.83
C ALA A 234 -21.27 17.26 9.03
N PRO A 235 -22.50 17.76 8.82
CA PRO A 235 -23.45 18.06 9.89
C PRO A 235 -23.82 16.84 10.75
N ASP A 236 -23.68 15.65 10.19
CA ASP A 236 -23.95 14.34 10.78
C ASP A 236 -22.67 13.65 11.29
N PHE A 237 -21.56 14.39 11.50
CA PHE A 237 -20.28 13.79 11.90
C PHE A 237 -20.39 12.92 13.17
N ALA A 238 -21.27 13.27 14.11
CA ALA A 238 -21.52 12.50 15.35
C ALA A 238 -22.04 11.07 15.08
N GLU A 239 -22.65 10.84 13.91
CA GLU A 239 -23.23 9.56 13.51
C GLU A 239 -22.30 8.75 12.59
N ARG A 240 -21.10 9.26 12.24
CA ARG A 240 -20.18 8.64 11.28
C ARG A 240 -19.06 7.83 11.95
N GLU A 241 -18.45 6.92 11.21
CA GLU A 241 -17.13 6.36 11.54
C GLU A 241 -16.06 7.33 11.04
N VAL A 242 -15.08 7.65 11.90
CA VAL A 242 -14.00 8.59 11.57
C VAL A 242 -12.68 7.85 11.47
N PHE A 243 -12.02 7.99 10.33
CA PHE A 243 -10.66 7.48 10.11
C PHE A 243 -9.73 8.67 9.93
N CYS A 244 -8.71 8.78 10.77
CA CYS A 244 -7.77 9.89 10.76
C CYS A 244 -6.33 9.40 10.61
N CYS A 245 -5.56 10.08 9.78
CA CYS A 245 -4.15 9.83 9.64
C CYS A 245 -3.42 11.15 9.34
N GLY A 246 -2.33 11.40 10.06
CA GLY A 246 -1.53 12.60 9.88
C GLY A 246 -0.42 12.69 10.92
N PRO A 247 0.26 13.85 11.00
CA PRO A 247 1.25 14.10 12.06
C PRO A 247 0.63 14.00 13.45
N ALA A 248 1.41 13.62 14.47
CA ALA A 248 0.91 13.47 15.84
C ALA A 248 0.17 14.73 16.37
N PRO A 249 0.65 15.98 16.16
CA PRO A 249 -0.09 17.17 16.56
C PRO A 249 -1.44 17.33 15.85
N TYR A 250 -1.51 16.91 14.57
CA TYR A 250 -2.75 16.98 13.80
C TYR A 250 -3.78 15.99 14.32
N MET A 251 -3.40 14.72 14.51
CA MET A 251 -4.31 13.70 15.05
C MET A 251 -4.77 14.07 16.47
N ALA A 252 -3.88 14.61 17.31
CA ALA A 252 -4.24 15.14 18.63
C ALA A 252 -5.29 16.26 18.55
N ALA A 253 -5.14 17.20 17.60
CA ALA A 253 -6.12 18.25 17.37
C ALA A 253 -7.47 17.70 16.89
N VAL A 254 -7.48 16.70 15.99
CA VAL A 254 -8.70 16.03 15.54
C VAL A 254 -9.39 15.30 16.71
N ARG A 255 -8.65 14.58 17.57
CA ARG A 255 -9.23 13.97 18.78
C ARG A 255 -9.86 14.99 19.71
N ALA A 256 -9.16 16.10 19.98
CA ALA A 256 -9.67 17.16 20.84
C ALA A 256 -10.96 17.75 20.26
N LEU A 257 -10.98 18.01 18.95
CA LEU A 257 -12.13 18.53 18.22
C LEU A 257 -13.34 17.59 18.27
N LEU A 258 -13.13 16.28 18.04
CA LEU A 258 -14.19 15.27 18.12
C LEU A 258 -14.73 15.14 19.56
N THR A 259 -13.83 15.17 20.55
CA THR A 259 -14.20 15.14 21.97
C THR A 259 -15.03 16.37 22.36
N GLU A 260 -14.63 17.57 21.93
CA GLU A 260 -15.39 18.82 22.12
C GLU A 260 -16.79 18.72 21.50
N GLY A 261 -16.89 18.07 20.34
CA GLY A 261 -18.15 17.82 19.64
C GLY A 261 -19.03 16.73 20.24
N GLY A 262 -18.61 16.07 21.33
CA GLY A 262 -19.34 14.95 21.94
C GLY A 262 -19.37 13.69 21.08
N PHE A 263 -18.38 13.49 20.22
CA PHE A 263 -18.26 12.31 19.36
C PHE A 263 -17.99 11.03 20.17
N ASP A 264 -18.57 9.90 19.75
CA ASP A 264 -18.27 8.60 20.34
C ASP A 264 -16.90 8.10 19.85
N MET A 265 -15.88 8.24 20.71
CA MET A 265 -14.50 7.87 20.39
C MET A 265 -14.31 6.37 20.11
N ALA A 266 -15.28 5.50 20.41
CA ALA A 266 -15.24 4.09 19.98
C ALA A 266 -15.32 3.92 18.45
N ARG A 267 -15.78 4.97 17.75
CA ARG A 267 -15.96 5.04 16.29
C ARG A 267 -14.85 5.86 15.60
N HIS A 268 -13.80 6.18 16.36
CA HIS A 268 -12.63 6.92 15.89
C HIS A 268 -11.44 5.99 15.73
N HIS A 269 -10.86 5.97 14.54
CA HIS A 269 -9.75 5.09 14.17
C HIS A 269 -8.57 5.93 13.68
N GLU A 270 -7.36 5.61 14.13
CA GLU A 270 -6.17 6.36 13.77
C GLU A 270 -5.01 5.49 13.32
N GLU A 271 -4.23 6.01 12.38
CA GLU A 271 -2.95 5.43 11.96
C GLU A 271 -1.85 6.49 12.01
N SER A 272 -0.77 6.23 12.75
CA SER A 272 0.40 7.11 12.85
C SER A 272 1.57 6.59 12.03
N PHE A 273 2.14 7.47 11.18
CA PHE A 273 3.40 7.23 10.47
C PHE A 273 4.64 7.68 11.26
N SER A 274 4.44 8.36 12.39
CA SER A 274 5.52 8.75 13.32
C SER A 274 5.55 7.78 14.49
N PHE A 275 6.44 6.79 14.41
CA PHE A 275 6.56 5.70 15.39
C PHE A 275 7.14 6.11 16.76
N ALA A 276 7.42 7.41 16.95
CA ALA A 276 7.97 8.00 18.18
C ALA A 276 6.88 8.45 19.18
N ASP A 277 5.70 8.88 18.71
CA ASP A 277 4.78 9.72 19.52
C ASP A 277 3.35 9.18 19.66
N LEU A 278 3.16 7.86 19.77
CA LEU A 278 1.85 7.33 20.17
C LEU A 278 1.72 7.35 21.70
N PRO A 279 0.74 8.07 22.27
CA PRO A 279 0.47 7.99 23.70
C PRO A 279 -0.05 6.58 24.03
N GLY A 280 0.64 5.90 24.96
CA GLY A 280 0.10 4.72 25.62
C GLY A 280 -1.15 5.10 26.41
N GLU A 281 -2.07 4.15 26.57
CA GLU A 281 -3.21 4.30 27.48
C GLU A 281 -2.73 4.75 28.87
N PRO A 282 -3.52 5.58 29.59
CA PRO A 282 -3.16 5.99 30.93
C PRO A 282 -3.08 4.74 31.82
N ALA A 283 -1.87 4.41 32.25
CA ALA A 283 -1.66 3.43 33.31
C ALA A 283 -2.37 3.94 34.57
N ASP A 284 -3.17 3.10 35.19
CA ASP A 284 -3.79 3.37 36.48
C ASP A 284 -2.73 3.88 37.47
N GLU A 285 -2.93 5.12 37.94
CA GLU A 285 -2.18 5.71 39.05
C GLU A 285 -2.60 5.02 40.36
N ASP A 286 -2.16 3.77 40.58
CA ASP A 286 -2.14 3.18 41.91
C ASP A 286 -1.21 1.95 41.97
N SER A 287 0.11 2.21 41.96
CA SER A 287 1.04 1.36 42.72
C SER A 287 2.31 2.14 43.07
N ALA A 288 2.23 2.89 44.16
CA ALA A 288 3.40 3.40 44.85
C ALA A 288 4.28 2.24 45.35
N SER A 289 5.56 2.29 44.97
CA SER A 289 6.74 1.76 45.65
C SER A 289 6.60 0.49 46.50
N ALA A 290 7.08 -0.63 45.95
CA ALA A 290 7.79 -1.62 46.74
C ALA A 290 9.21 -1.74 46.18
N GLY A 291 10.18 -1.18 46.91
CA GLY A 291 11.58 -1.27 46.57
C GLY A 291 12.03 -2.73 46.51
N VAL A 292 12.68 -3.10 45.42
CA VAL A 292 13.54 -4.28 45.39
C VAL A 292 14.95 -3.81 45.07
N SER A 293 15.80 -4.09 46.05
CA SER A 293 17.24 -3.89 46.10
C SER A 293 17.93 -4.16 44.77
N ALA A 294 18.87 -3.28 44.41
CA ALA A 294 19.87 -3.55 43.38
C ALA A 294 20.68 -4.79 43.78
N CYS A 295 20.28 -5.96 43.27
CA CYS A 295 21.12 -7.12 43.19
C CYS A 295 21.92 -7.01 41.88
N GLU A 296 23.23 -7.23 41.95
CA GLU A 296 24.11 -7.33 40.79
C GLU A 296 23.50 -8.29 39.78
N ALA A 297 22.87 -7.74 38.74
CA ALA A 297 22.10 -8.56 37.83
C ALA A 297 23.08 -9.28 36.90
N VAL A 298 23.22 -10.57 37.13
CA VAL A 298 23.91 -11.48 36.21
C VAL A 298 23.01 -11.61 34.98
N GLY A 299 23.53 -11.31 33.78
CA GLY A 299 22.78 -11.50 32.54
C GLY A 299 22.37 -12.97 32.35
N PHE A 300 21.27 -13.20 31.65
CA PHE A 300 20.72 -14.54 31.41
C PHE A 300 21.12 -15.06 30.03
N SER A 301 21.23 -16.38 29.90
CA SER A 301 21.45 -17.03 28.61
C SER A 301 20.13 -17.30 27.89
N VAL A 302 20.12 -17.09 26.58
CA VAL A 302 18.97 -17.35 25.70
C VAL A 302 19.41 -18.30 24.61
N GLU A 303 18.92 -19.53 24.67
CA GLU A 303 19.15 -20.57 23.67
C GLU A 303 18.02 -20.61 22.64
N PHE A 304 18.38 -20.62 21.34
CA PHE A 304 17.46 -20.78 20.22
C PHE A 304 17.60 -22.21 19.65
N SER A 305 16.74 -23.12 20.11
CA SER A 305 16.99 -24.57 20.01
C SER A 305 17.00 -25.15 18.60
N LYS A 306 16.35 -24.53 17.59
CA LYS A 306 16.42 -25.02 16.21
C LYS A 306 17.63 -24.45 15.48
N SER A 307 18.03 -23.23 15.81
CA SER A 307 19.24 -22.61 15.25
C SER A 307 20.53 -23.06 15.96
N GLY A 308 20.45 -23.65 17.16
CA GLY A 308 21.60 -24.07 17.97
C GLY A 308 22.45 -22.92 18.52
N HIS A 309 21.96 -21.68 18.50
CA HIS A 309 22.69 -20.51 18.99
C HIS A 309 22.30 -20.17 20.43
N THR A 310 23.29 -19.83 21.25
CA THR A 310 23.09 -19.32 22.60
C THR A 310 23.62 -17.89 22.68
N VAL A 311 22.80 -16.99 23.20
CA VAL A 311 23.09 -15.56 23.28
C VAL A 311 23.02 -15.09 24.73
N ALA A 312 23.98 -14.27 25.16
CA ALA A 312 23.92 -13.60 26.45
C ALA A 312 23.00 -12.37 26.35
N CYS A 313 22.03 -12.27 27.27
CA CYS A 313 21.11 -11.15 27.38
C CYS A 313 21.42 -10.36 28.65
N ALA A 314 21.79 -9.09 28.49
CA ALA A 314 22.12 -8.25 29.63
C ALA A 314 20.86 -7.98 30.49
N PRO A 315 21.01 -7.69 31.80
CA PRO A 315 19.89 -7.32 32.65
C PRO A 315 19.07 -6.17 32.06
N GLY A 316 17.74 -6.32 32.05
CA GLY A 316 16.83 -5.32 31.47
C GLY A 316 16.78 -5.29 29.94
N GLN A 317 17.70 -5.97 29.24
CA GLN A 317 17.73 -6.03 27.79
C GLN A 317 16.59 -6.90 27.25
N LYS A 318 16.00 -6.51 26.12
CA LYS A 318 14.98 -7.32 25.43
C LYS A 318 15.63 -8.44 24.64
N VAL A 319 14.98 -9.60 24.60
CA VAL A 319 15.50 -10.80 23.90
C VAL A 319 15.81 -10.53 22.43
N LEU A 320 14.97 -9.74 21.73
CA LEU A 320 15.20 -9.36 20.34
C LEU A 320 16.48 -8.53 20.15
N GLU A 321 16.78 -7.66 21.10
CA GLU A 321 17.96 -6.80 21.04
C GLU A 321 19.24 -7.63 21.23
N ALA A 322 19.25 -8.50 22.25
CA ALA A 322 20.35 -9.43 22.49
C ALA A 322 20.61 -10.31 21.26
N ALA A 323 19.55 -10.86 20.66
CA ALA A 323 19.64 -11.65 19.43
C ALA A 323 20.27 -10.86 18.27
N ARG A 324 19.87 -9.59 18.07
CA ARG A 324 20.43 -8.73 17.01
C ARG A 324 21.90 -8.43 17.22
N VAL A 325 22.32 -8.14 18.46
CA VAL A 325 23.73 -7.91 18.80
C VAL A 325 24.58 -9.16 18.51
N ALA A 326 24.03 -10.34 18.78
CA ALA A 326 24.67 -11.61 18.44
C ALA A 326 24.57 -12.02 16.95
N GLY A 327 24.02 -11.15 16.09
CA GLY A 327 23.90 -11.41 14.65
C GLY A 327 22.73 -12.31 14.24
N LEU A 328 21.86 -12.70 15.18
CA LEU A 328 20.65 -13.48 14.89
C LEU A 328 19.53 -12.57 14.36
N ARG A 329 18.97 -12.92 13.20
CA ARG A 329 17.81 -12.22 12.63
C ARG A 329 16.51 -12.91 13.00
N LEU A 330 15.85 -12.39 14.03
CA LEU A 330 14.48 -12.74 14.36
C LEU A 330 13.49 -11.90 13.52
N PRO A 331 12.49 -12.53 12.87
CA PRO A 331 11.36 -11.84 12.24
C PRO A 331 10.75 -10.82 13.19
N SER A 332 10.84 -9.54 12.85
CA SER A 332 10.39 -8.43 13.67
C SER A 332 9.98 -7.26 12.79
N SER A 333 8.83 -6.66 13.09
CA SER A 333 8.32 -5.48 12.41
C SER A 333 8.25 -4.31 13.40
N CYS A 334 7.21 -4.25 14.25
CA CYS A 334 7.01 -3.11 15.17
C CYS A 334 8.05 -2.97 16.31
N ALA A 335 8.76 -4.05 16.65
CA ALA A 335 9.66 -4.16 17.81
C ALA A 335 9.10 -3.74 19.19
N LYS A 336 7.79 -3.47 19.32
CA LYS A 336 7.12 -2.98 20.55
C LYS A 336 5.92 -3.84 20.97
N GLY A 337 5.85 -5.09 20.53
CA GLY A 337 4.82 -6.03 20.95
C GLY A 337 3.41 -5.81 20.39
N MET A 338 3.23 -5.04 19.30
CA MET A 338 1.92 -4.71 18.71
C MET A 338 1.52 -5.58 17.50
N CYS A 339 2.49 -5.98 16.66
CA CYS A 339 2.19 -6.69 15.40
C CYS A 339 2.19 -8.23 15.48
N GLY A 340 2.73 -8.81 16.56
CA GLY A 340 2.86 -10.27 16.71
C GLY A 340 3.88 -10.99 15.80
N THR A 341 4.55 -10.30 14.87
CA THR A 341 5.49 -10.93 13.91
C THR A 341 6.64 -11.72 14.56
N CYS A 342 7.12 -11.27 15.72
CA CYS A 342 8.24 -11.92 16.42
C CYS A 342 7.84 -13.11 17.30
N LYS A 343 6.56 -13.49 17.32
CA LYS A 343 6.03 -14.57 18.15
C LYS A 343 6.88 -15.82 18.06
N SER A 344 7.27 -16.31 19.23
CA SER A 344 8.18 -17.45 19.40
C SER A 344 7.69 -18.32 20.55
N ARG A 345 7.86 -19.65 20.46
CA ARG A 345 7.46 -20.55 21.54
C ARG A 345 8.57 -20.65 22.58
N LEU A 346 8.25 -20.37 23.83
CA LEU A 346 9.13 -20.56 24.97
C LEU A 346 9.03 -22.03 25.40
N VAL A 347 10.16 -22.73 25.41
CA VAL A 347 10.27 -24.15 25.81
C VAL A 347 10.56 -24.25 27.29
N SER A 348 11.43 -23.38 27.81
CA SER A 348 11.73 -23.30 29.24
C SER A 348 12.20 -21.91 29.62
N GLY A 349 12.00 -21.56 30.89
CA GLY A 349 12.38 -20.28 31.48
C GLY A 349 11.18 -19.34 31.66
N GLU A 350 11.46 -18.17 32.25
CA GLU A 350 10.45 -17.15 32.57
C GLU A 350 10.84 -15.80 31.97
N VAL A 351 9.86 -15.07 31.44
CA VAL A 351 10.04 -13.73 30.89
C VAL A 351 9.05 -12.76 31.49
N HIS A 352 9.51 -11.53 31.70
CA HIS A 352 8.62 -10.39 31.88
C HIS A 352 8.30 -9.82 30.50
N MET A 353 7.04 -9.91 30.07
CA MET A 353 6.59 -9.48 28.74
C MET A 353 5.53 -8.39 28.85
N GLU A 354 5.85 -7.21 28.32
CA GLU A 354 4.95 -6.05 28.28
C GLU A 354 4.57 -5.79 26.82
N HIS A 355 3.36 -6.18 26.39
CA HIS A 355 2.95 -6.13 24.99
C HIS A 355 1.83 -5.12 24.72
N GLY A 356 1.87 -4.44 23.56
CA GLY A 356 0.80 -3.56 23.10
C GLY A 356 -0.32 -4.25 22.31
N GLY A 357 -0.70 -5.47 22.70
CA GLY A 357 -1.82 -6.22 22.09
C GLY A 357 -1.47 -7.18 20.95
N GLY A 358 -0.18 -7.33 20.58
CA GLY A 358 0.27 -8.19 19.49
C GLY A 358 0.29 -9.69 19.79
N ILE A 359 -0.17 -10.11 20.97
CA ILE A 359 -0.32 -11.51 21.37
C ILE A 359 -1.57 -11.63 22.26
N ARG A 360 -2.34 -12.70 22.08
CA ARG A 360 -3.56 -12.96 22.86
C ARG A 360 -3.24 -13.81 24.09
N GLN A 361 -4.01 -13.66 25.17
CA GLN A 361 -3.81 -14.43 26.41
C GLN A 361 -3.74 -15.95 26.17
N ARG A 362 -4.64 -16.51 25.34
CA ARG A 362 -4.63 -17.94 24.97
C ARG A 362 -3.30 -18.42 24.36
N GLU A 363 -2.55 -17.53 23.74
CA GLU A 363 -1.25 -17.86 23.11
C GLU A 363 -0.13 -17.79 24.15
N ILE A 364 -0.22 -16.85 25.10
CA ILE A 364 0.66 -16.78 26.28
C ILE A 364 0.50 -18.06 27.11
N ASP A 365 -0.73 -18.49 27.35
CA ASP A 365 -1.05 -19.71 28.09
C ASP A 365 -0.53 -20.98 27.37
N GLN A 366 -0.35 -20.91 26.05
CA GLN A 366 0.26 -21.96 25.23
C GLN A 366 1.81 -21.89 25.20
N GLY A 367 2.41 -20.97 25.97
CA GLY A 367 3.86 -20.78 26.05
C GLY A 367 4.44 -19.94 24.92
N TYR A 368 3.66 -19.08 24.25
CA TYR A 368 4.21 -18.14 23.27
C TYR A 368 4.59 -16.80 23.91
N ILE A 369 5.70 -16.24 23.43
CA ILE A 369 6.21 -14.94 23.84
C ILE A 369 6.53 -14.05 22.63
N LEU A 370 6.65 -12.75 22.87
CA LEU A 370 7.12 -11.76 21.90
C LEU A 370 8.54 -11.29 22.31
N PRO A 371 9.61 -11.82 21.67
CA PRO A 371 11.00 -11.47 22.00
C PRO A 371 11.30 -9.96 21.93
N CYS A 372 10.51 -9.19 21.18
CA CYS A 372 10.72 -7.75 21.05
C CYS A 372 10.40 -6.95 22.32
N CYS A 373 9.54 -7.48 23.19
CA CYS A 373 9.15 -6.82 24.43
C CYS A 373 9.31 -7.71 25.68
N SER A 374 9.86 -8.92 25.50
CA SER A 374 10.19 -9.84 26.60
C SER A 374 11.59 -9.57 27.15
N THR A 375 11.71 -9.46 28.47
CA THR A 375 12.96 -9.43 29.22
C THR A 375 13.10 -10.74 30.00
N PRO A 376 14.24 -11.45 29.95
CA PRO A 376 14.42 -12.69 30.70
C PRO A 376 14.41 -12.47 32.23
N LEU A 377 13.75 -13.37 32.95
CA LEU A 377 13.82 -13.51 34.41
C LEU A 377 14.63 -14.75 34.85
N SER A 378 14.88 -15.66 33.90
CA SER A 378 15.75 -16.84 34.03
C SER A 378 16.46 -17.10 32.71
N ASP A 379 17.33 -18.13 32.68
CA ASP A 379 17.80 -18.70 31.41
C ASP A 379 16.60 -19.20 30.58
N LEU A 380 16.64 -18.92 29.27
CA LEU A 380 15.54 -19.20 28.34
C LEU A 380 15.95 -20.21 27.28
N VAL A 381 15.02 -21.10 26.93
CA VAL A 381 15.10 -21.90 25.69
C VAL A 381 13.90 -21.55 24.83
N ILE A 382 14.15 -21.01 23.63
CA ILE A 382 13.14 -20.60 22.67
C ILE A 382 13.18 -21.56 21.49
N GLU A 383 12.03 -22.12 21.12
CA GLU A 383 11.92 -23.01 19.95
C GLU A 383 11.90 -22.20 18.67
N ARG A 384 13.08 -21.84 18.18
CA ARG A 384 13.24 -21.10 16.93
C ARG A 384 14.53 -21.41 16.20
#